data_AF-A0A538JLX1-F1
#
_entry.id   AF-A0A538JLX1-F1
#
_cell.length_a   1.000
_cell.length_b   1.000
_cell.length_c   1.000
_cell.angle_alpha   90.00
_cell.angle_beta   90.00
_cell.angle_gamma   90.00
#
_symmetry.space_group_name_H-M   'P 1'
#
loop_
_entity.id
_entity.type
_entity.pdbx_description
1 polymer ?
#
loop_
_entity_poly.entity_id
_entity_poly.type
_entity_poly.pdbx_seq_one_letter_code
_entity_poly.pdbx_strand_id
1 'polypeptide(L)'
;MKRSCAVCERSLLTGERAIRFSPNGEDFVDVCPLCQELAADYGWVKEGSPTSPTVPNQRRRKRRGIASLFDPRRQPPDDPVVAEPILRRLSAPEQQMVEAADIFNSSDYRRTVGGIAKSLGAPRASIVPLSGVSGELIVTVAWDISWYQYRVSPEAAQPVRLAERGHELAELDAGYQRWNARIEQDGRLVPEISPL
;
A
#
# COMPACT_ATOMS: atom_id res chain seq x y z
N MET A 1 -21.09 31.22 19.27
CA MET A 1 -21.31 29.75 19.33
C MET A 1 -19.97 29.08 19.61
N LYS A 2 -19.90 28.20 20.61
CA LYS A 2 -18.67 27.42 20.89
C LYS A 2 -18.62 26.26 19.89
N ARG A 3 -17.51 26.10 19.18
CA ARG A 3 -17.29 24.94 18.30
C ARG A 3 -16.74 23.79 19.14
N SER A 4 -17.22 22.57 18.94
CA SER A 4 -16.79 21.37 19.65
C SER A 4 -16.27 20.33 18.66
N CYS A 5 -15.26 19.56 19.08
CA CYS A 5 -14.79 18.43 18.32
C CYS A 5 -15.86 17.33 18.29
N ALA A 6 -16.19 16.80 17.12
CA ALA A 6 -17.16 15.71 16.99
C ALA A 6 -16.62 14.33 17.44
N VAL A 7 -15.32 14.21 17.70
CA VAL A 7 -14.68 12.95 18.13
C VAL A 7 -14.49 12.89 19.65
N CYS A 8 -13.94 13.95 20.25
CA CYS A 8 -13.62 13.99 21.69
C CYS A 8 -14.51 14.95 22.49
N GLU A 9 -15.48 15.59 21.84
CA GLU A 9 -16.47 16.52 22.43
C GLU A 9 -15.90 17.76 23.13
N ARG A 10 -14.57 17.93 23.15
CA ARG A 10 -13.90 19.10 23.71
C ARG A 10 -14.23 20.37 22.92
N SER A 11 -14.41 21.47 23.63
CA SER A 11 -14.53 22.80 23.01
C SER A 11 -13.23 23.22 22.33
N LEU A 12 -13.30 23.62 21.06
CA LEU A 12 -12.17 24.16 20.32
C LEU A 12 -11.79 25.54 20.85
N LEU A 13 -10.50 25.74 21.12
CA LEU A 13 -9.97 26.97 21.69
C LEU A 13 -9.97 28.11 20.66
N THR A 14 -9.90 29.35 21.14
CA THR A 14 -9.73 30.54 20.29
C THR A 14 -8.39 30.45 19.55
N GLY A 15 -8.44 30.32 18.21
CA GLY A 15 -7.27 30.16 17.36
C GLY A 15 -6.91 28.70 17.00
N GLU A 16 -7.58 27.71 17.59
CA GLU A 16 -7.41 26.31 17.19
C GLU A 16 -7.97 26.08 15.79
N ARG A 17 -7.14 25.52 14.89
CA ARG A 17 -7.54 25.21 13.51
C ARG A 17 -8.40 23.94 13.50
N ALA A 18 -9.71 24.10 13.44
CA ALA A 18 -10.63 23.00 13.20
C ALA A 18 -10.42 22.40 11.80
N ILE A 19 -10.41 21.07 11.72
CA ILE A 19 -10.35 20.33 10.46
C ILE A 19 -11.73 19.75 10.22
N ARG A 20 -12.27 19.87 9.01
CA ARG A 20 -13.62 19.40 8.71
C ARG A 20 -13.59 18.00 8.13
N PHE A 21 -14.44 17.14 8.67
CA PHE A 21 -14.62 15.76 8.24
C PHE A 21 -16.10 15.47 7.99
N SER A 22 -16.39 14.51 7.13
CA SER A 22 -17.73 14.02 6.88
C SER A 22 -17.86 12.55 7.29
N PRO A 23 -18.64 12.25 8.34
CA PRO A 23 -18.89 10.87 8.76
C PRO A 23 -19.65 10.05 7.72
N ASN A 24 -20.58 10.69 7.00
CA ASN A 24 -21.49 10.04 6.04
C ASN A 24 -21.27 10.48 4.58
N GLY A 25 -20.34 11.40 4.32
CA GLY A 25 -20.11 11.99 3.00
C GLY A 25 -21.03 13.17 2.64
N GLU A 26 -22.02 13.51 3.48
CA GLU A 26 -22.99 14.57 3.22
C GLU A 26 -22.75 15.81 4.10
N ASP A 27 -22.73 15.63 5.43
CA ASP A 27 -22.55 16.73 6.40
C ASP A 27 -21.09 16.82 6.88
N PHE A 28 -20.65 18.05 7.18
CA PHE A 28 -19.31 18.31 7.71
C PHE A 28 -19.33 18.70 9.19
N VAL A 29 -18.54 17.98 9.97
CA VAL A 29 -18.31 18.22 11.40
C VAL A 29 -16.89 18.72 11.66
N ASP A 30 -16.71 19.49 12.73
CA ASP A 30 -15.42 20.00 13.16
C ASP A 30 -14.66 18.96 14.00
N VAL A 31 -13.40 18.73 13.68
CA VAL A 31 -12.49 17.83 14.38
C VAL A 31 -11.24 18.60 14.80
N CYS A 32 -10.80 18.42 16.05
CA CYS A 32 -9.58 19.07 16.53
C CYS A 32 -8.32 18.43 15.89
N PRO A 33 -7.18 19.14 15.84
CA PRO A 33 -5.94 18.60 15.26
C PRO A 33 -5.47 17.28 15.88
N LEU A 34 -5.78 17.06 17.16
CA LEU A 34 -5.39 15.83 17.88
C LEU A 34 -6.25 14.61 17.50
N CYS A 35 -7.46 14.83 16.97
CA CYS A 35 -8.38 13.75 16.61
C CYS A 35 -8.42 13.50 15.10
N GLN A 36 -7.52 14.10 14.32
CA GLN A 36 -7.51 13.96 12.86
C GLN A 36 -7.30 12.50 12.43
N GLU A 37 -6.33 11.81 13.02
CA GLU A 37 -6.03 10.41 12.68
C GLU A 37 -7.20 9.49 13.08
N LEU A 38 -7.73 9.67 14.29
CA LEU A 38 -8.88 8.90 14.76
C LEU A 38 -10.14 9.08 13.90
N ALA A 39 -10.40 10.29 13.39
CA ALA A 39 -11.50 10.53 12.45
C ALA A 39 -11.27 9.81 11.10
N ALA A 40 -10.03 9.76 10.62
CA ALA A 40 -9.68 9.02 9.41
C ALA A 40 -9.83 7.50 9.60
N ASP A 41 -9.46 6.99 10.78
CA ASP A 41 -9.62 5.56 11.14
C ASP A 41 -11.09 5.13 11.22
N TYR A 42 -12.00 6.05 11.59
CA TYR A 42 -13.44 5.84 11.49
C TYR A 42 -13.98 5.91 10.05
N GLY A 43 -13.11 6.11 9.06
CA GLY A 43 -13.48 6.24 7.66
C GLY A 43 -14.12 7.57 7.32
N TRP A 44 -13.99 8.60 8.17
CA TRP A 44 -14.56 9.90 7.86
C TRP A 44 -13.75 10.59 6.77
N VAL A 45 -14.46 11.26 5.87
CA VAL A 45 -13.86 11.90 4.70
C VAL A 45 -13.47 13.34 5.02
N LYS A 46 -12.20 13.69 4.87
CA LYS A 46 -11.72 15.06 5.09
C LYS A 46 -12.18 16.02 3.99
N GLU A 47 -12.65 17.21 4.36
CA GLU A 47 -13.03 18.28 3.44
C GLU A 47 -11.85 18.63 2.50
N GLY A 48 -12.07 18.57 1.19
CA GLY A 48 -11.04 18.84 0.18
C GLY A 48 -10.02 17.72 -0.03
N SER A 49 -10.16 16.57 0.63
CA SER A 49 -9.47 15.35 0.18
C SER A 49 -9.93 15.05 -1.25
N PRO A 50 -9.04 14.65 -2.19
CA PRO A 50 -9.44 14.17 -3.50
C PRO A 50 -10.19 12.84 -3.32
N THR A 51 -11.45 12.92 -2.90
CA THR A 51 -12.41 11.85 -3.07
C THR A 51 -12.55 11.69 -4.57
N SER A 52 -11.98 10.61 -5.10
CA SER A 52 -12.18 10.25 -6.50
C SER A 52 -13.69 10.28 -6.74
N PRO A 53 -14.21 11.19 -7.59
CA PRO A 53 -15.63 11.31 -7.75
C PRO A 53 -16.10 10.03 -8.44
N THR A 54 -16.91 9.25 -7.73
CA THR A 54 -17.67 8.15 -8.32
C THR A 54 -18.58 8.78 -9.36
N VAL A 55 -18.14 8.84 -10.62
CA VAL A 55 -18.93 9.39 -11.72
C VAL A 55 -20.13 8.46 -11.92
N PRO A 56 -21.37 8.90 -11.69
CA PRO A 56 -22.53 8.13 -12.09
C PRO A 56 -22.54 8.16 -13.62
N ASN A 57 -22.43 6.99 -14.25
CA ASN A 57 -22.53 6.84 -15.69
C ASN A 57 -23.96 7.19 -16.15
N GLN A 58 -24.23 8.47 -16.36
CA GLN A 58 -25.45 8.94 -17.00
C GLN A 58 -25.38 8.57 -18.48
N ARG A 59 -25.95 7.41 -18.80
CA ARG A 59 -26.32 7.04 -20.17
C ARG A 59 -27.25 8.12 -20.74
N ARG A 60 -26.70 8.99 -21.60
CA ARG A 60 -27.48 9.88 -22.48
C ARG A 60 -28.36 9.03 -23.39
N ARG A 61 -29.66 8.94 -23.08
CA ARG A 61 -30.69 8.56 -24.05
C ARG A 61 -30.78 9.67 -25.10
N LYS A 62 -30.31 9.40 -26.31
CA LYS A 62 -30.70 10.17 -27.51
C LYS A 62 -31.57 9.27 -28.39
N ARG A 63 -32.88 9.53 -28.37
CA ARG A 63 -33.81 9.07 -29.41
C ARG A 63 -33.59 9.94 -30.67
N ARG A 64 -33.37 9.29 -31.82
CA ARG A 64 -34.07 9.49 -33.12
C ARG A 64 -33.15 9.13 -34.30
N GLY A 65 -33.63 8.23 -35.18
CA GLY A 65 -33.10 8.00 -36.52
C GLY A 65 -33.43 6.61 -37.06
N ILE A 66 -34.45 6.51 -37.92
CA ILE A 66 -34.94 5.29 -38.60
C ILE A 66 -34.05 4.86 -39.78
N ALA A 67 -32.73 4.80 -39.61
CA ALA A 67 -31.80 4.46 -40.70
C ALA A 67 -30.89 3.27 -40.36
N SER A 68 -31.47 2.21 -39.78
CA SER A 68 -30.75 0.96 -39.45
C SER A 68 -31.31 -0.24 -40.21
N LEU A 69 -31.24 -0.23 -41.54
CA LEU A 69 -31.72 -1.39 -42.33
C LEU A 69 -30.68 -2.06 -43.23
N PHE A 70 -29.48 -1.52 -43.43
CA PHE A 70 -28.47 -2.22 -44.23
C PHE A 70 -27.04 -1.92 -43.77
N ASP A 71 -26.55 -2.68 -42.79
CA ASP A 71 -25.11 -2.93 -42.65
C ASP A 71 -24.86 -4.28 -41.94
N PRO A 72 -24.49 -5.35 -42.66
CA PRO A 72 -24.10 -6.61 -42.08
C PRO A 72 -22.57 -6.69 -42.05
N ARG A 73 -21.92 -6.00 -41.10
CA ARG A 73 -20.61 -6.33 -40.50
C ARG A 73 -19.98 -5.09 -39.86
N ARG A 74 -20.35 -4.82 -38.61
CA ARG A 74 -19.42 -4.23 -37.64
C ARG A 74 -19.82 -4.66 -36.24
N GLN A 75 -19.26 -5.79 -35.81
CA GLN A 75 -19.14 -6.09 -34.40
C GLN A 75 -18.14 -5.05 -33.85
N PRO A 76 -18.53 -4.16 -32.93
CA PRO A 76 -17.56 -3.36 -32.20
C PRO A 76 -16.62 -4.35 -31.49
N PRO A 77 -15.30 -4.09 -31.43
CA PRO A 77 -14.43 -4.91 -30.62
C PRO A 77 -14.97 -4.95 -29.20
N ASP A 78 -15.08 -6.14 -28.63
CA ASP A 78 -15.30 -6.33 -27.20
C ASP A 78 -14.32 -5.41 -26.48
N ASP A 79 -14.84 -4.37 -25.82
CA ASP A 79 -14.09 -3.71 -24.76
C ASP A 79 -13.62 -4.84 -23.85
N PRO A 80 -12.32 -4.93 -23.52
CA PRO A 80 -11.88 -5.94 -22.58
C PRO A 80 -12.71 -5.73 -21.33
N VAL A 81 -13.54 -6.71 -21.00
CA VAL A 81 -14.22 -6.78 -19.72
C VAL A 81 -13.10 -6.70 -18.71
N VAL A 82 -12.90 -5.51 -18.12
CA VAL A 82 -12.06 -5.35 -16.95
C VAL A 82 -12.79 -6.20 -15.93
N ALA A 83 -12.35 -7.45 -15.77
CA ALA A 83 -12.88 -8.33 -14.77
C ALA A 83 -12.81 -7.53 -13.47
N GLU A 84 -13.96 -7.29 -12.85
CA GLU A 84 -14.00 -6.69 -11.52
C GLU A 84 -12.94 -7.42 -10.69
N PRO A 85 -12.00 -6.69 -10.06
CA PRO A 85 -10.87 -7.32 -9.42
C PRO A 85 -11.42 -8.26 -8.36
N ILE A 86 -11.37 -9.56 -8.66
CA ILE A 86 -11.77 -10.61 -7.73
C ILE A 86 -10.82 -10.40 -6.56
N LEU A 87 -11.35 -9.95 -5.41
CA LEU A 87 -10.62 -9.85 -4.15
C LEU A 87 -10.24 -11.27 -3.71
N ARG A 88 -9.21 -11.84 -4.36
CA ARG A 88 -8.69 -13.16 -4.04
C ARG A 88 -8.10 -13.08 -2.64
N ARG A 89 -8.47 -14.04 -1.79
CA ARG A 89 -7.80 -14.23 -0.50
C ARG A 89 -6.37 -14.68 -0.76
N LEU A 90 -5.41 -13.94 -0.21
CA LEU A 90 -4.01 -14.35 -0.17
C LEU A 90 -3.87 -15.67 0.58
N SER A 91 -2.98 -16.53 0.11
CA SER A 91 -2.56 -17.72 0.84
C SER A 91 -1.79 -17.33 2.11
N ALA A 92 -1.70 -18.22 3.09
CA ALA A 92 -0.97 -17.94 4.33
C ALA A 92 0.50 -17.51 4.11
N PRO A 93 1.27 -18.09 3.15
CA PRO A 93 2.61 -17.59 2.84
C PRO A 93 2.61 -16.19 2.24
N GLU A 94 1.65 -15.87 1.36
CA GLU A 94 1.52 -14.53 0.78
C GLU A 94 1.16 -13.50 1.87
N GLN A 95 0.29 -13.85 2.81
CA GLN A 95 -0.04 -13.00 3.96
C GLN A 95 1.20 -12.72 4.83
N GLN A 96 1.99 -13.75 5.15
CA GLN A 96 3.23 -13.59 5.92
C GLN A 96 4.26 -12.70 5.21
N MET A 97 4.38 -12.80 3.87
CA MET A 97 5.27 -11.92 3.11
C MET A 97 4.80 -10.46 3.15
N VAL A 98 3.48 -10.22 3.04
CA VAL A 98 2.91 -8.87 3.15
C VAL A 98 3.14 -8.28 4.53
N GLU A 99 2.84 -9.05 5.58
CA GLU A 99 3.05 -8.64 6.96
C GLU A 99 4.53 -8.34 7.23
N ALA A 100 5.45 -9.19 6.77
CA ALA A 100 6.88 -8.95 6.91
C ALA A 100 7.34 -7.68 6.19
N ALA A 101 6.79 -7.41 5.00
CA ALA A 101 7.07 -6.17 4.27
C ALA A 101 6.54 -4.94 5.00
N ASP A 102 5.34 -5.00 5.57
CA ASP A 102 4.77 -3.89 6.34
C ASP A 102 5.58 -3.61 7.60
N ILE A 103 5.99 -4.66 8.33
CA ILE A 103 6.88 -4.54 9.48
C ILE A 103 8.24 -3.94 9.07
N PHE A 104 8.84 -4.42 7.98
CA PHE A 104 10.08 -3.84 7.45
C PHE A 104 9.91 -2.36 7.08
N ASN A 105 8.81 -2.01 6.40
CA ASN A 105 8.52 -0.66 5.92
C ASN A 105 8.26 0.35 7.04
N SER A 106 7.84 -0.11 8.21
CA SER A 106 7.69 0.73 9.42
C SER A 106 9.00 0.95 10.17
N SER A 107 10.07 0.23 9.83
CA SER A 107 11.38 0.35 10.47
C SER A 107 12.27 1.44 9.83
N ASP A 108 13.29 1.88 10.59
CA ASP A 108 14.32 2.80 10.09
C ASP A 108 15.14 2.22 8.91
N TYR A 109 15.13 0.90 8.73
CA TYR A 109 15.84 0.24 7.63
C TYR A 109 15.25 0.58 6.27
N ARG A 110 13.95 0.90 6.16
CA ARG A 110 13.33 1.39 4.92
C ARG A 110 14.07 2.63 4.39
N ARG A 111 14.24 3.63 5.25
CA ARG A 111 14.94 4.88 4.88
C ARG A 111 16.40 4.61 4.55
N THR A 112 17.05 3.71 5.29
CA THR A 112 18.45 3.33 5.07
C THR A 112 18.63 2.70 3.69
N VAL A 113 17.82 1.69 3.36
CA VAL A 113 17.82 1.03 2.06
C VAL A 113 17.52 2.01 0.93
N GLY A 114 16.51 2.87 1.09
CA GLY A 114 16.21 3.92 0.11
C GLY A 114 17.37 4.90 -0.09
N GLY A 115 18.12 5.23 0.97
CA GLY A 115 19.32 6.04 0.89
C GLY A 115 20.45 5.37 0.10
N ILE A 116 20.70 4.09 0.36
CA ILE A 116 21.72 3.31 -0.37
C ILE A 116 21.34 3.16 -1.85
N ALA A 117 20.06 2.90 -2.13
CA ALA A 117 19.53 2.75 -3.49
C ALA A 117 19.75 3.99 -4.36
N LYS A 118 19.77 5.20 -3.77
CA LYS A 118 20.09 6.43 -4.51
C LYS A 118 21.52 6.46 -5.04
N SER A 119 22.46 5.82 -4.35
CA SER A 119 23.88 5.80 -4.70
C SER A 119 24.24 4.57 -5.55
N LEU A 120 23.63 3.42 -5.29
CA LEU A 120 23.97 2.14 -5.93
C LEU A 120 22.96 1.68 -6.98
N GLY A 121 21.86 2.43 -7.18
CA GLY A 121 20.78 2.04 -8.09
C GLY A 121 19.75 1.11 -7.46
N ALA A 122 18.88 0.54 -8.29
CA ALA A 122 17.79 -0.32 -7.83
C ALA A 122 18.34 -1.68 -7.33
N PRO A 123 18.06 -2.08 -6.07
CA PRO A 123 18.44 -3.40 -5.59
C PRO A 123 17.48 -4.48 -6.08
N ARG A 124 17.95 -5.73 -6.03
CA ARG A 124 17.10 -6.91 -6.00
C ARG A 124 16.67 -7.17 -4.55
N ALA A 125 15.44 -7.64 -4.34
CA ALA A 125 14.97 -7.95 -2.99
C ALA A 125 14.21 -9.26 -2.91
N SER A 126 14.28 -9.93 -1.77
CA SER A 126 13.53 -11.15 -1.51
C SER A 126 12.95 -11.17 -0.10
N ILE A 127 11.83 -11.86 0.08
CA ILE A 127 11.22 -12.15 1.37
C ILE A 127 11.03 -13.66 1.46
N VAL A 128 11.74 -14.32 2.38
CA VAL A 128 11.78 -15.78 2.47
C VAL A 128 11.61 -16.23 3.92
N PRO A 129 10.73 -17.20 4.22
CA PRO A 129 10.62 -17.76 5.56
C PRO A 129 11.95 -18.35 6.04
N LEU A 130 12.30 -18.11 7.30
CA LEU A 130 13.48 -18.69 7.90
C LEU A 130 13.18 -20.15 8.30
N SER A 131 13.90 -21.09 7.70
CA SER A 131 13.74 -22.52 7.99
C SER A 131 13.94 -22.83 9.48
N GLY A 132 13.02 -23.60 10.06
CA GLY A 132 13.11 -24.06 11.45
C GLY A 132 12.61 -23.05 12.50
N VAL A 133 12.19 -21.86 12.10
CA VAL A 133 11.59 -20.87 13.01
C VAL A 133 10.25 -20.39 12.46
N SER A 134 9.17 -20.71 13.15
CA SER A 134 7.83 -20.33 12.71
C SER A 134 7.64 -18.81 12.77
N GLY A 135 7.05 -18.24 11.71
CA GLY A 135 6.64 -16.83 11.66
C GLY A 135 7.77 -15.84 11.42
N GLU A 136 9.02 -16.28 11.29
CA GLU A 136 10.13 -15.39 10.98
C GLU A 136 10.50 -15.42 9.50
N LEU A 137 10.75 -14.25 8.95
CA LEU A 137 11.11 -14.08 7.55
C LEU A 137 12.44 -13.32 7.43
N ILE A 138 13.20 -13.64 6.40
CA ILE A 138 14.40 -12.92 5.99
C ILE A 138 14.04 -12.03 4.82
N VAL A 139 14.24 -10.73 5.01
CA VAL A 139 14.24 -9.73 3.94
C VAL A 139 15.67 -9.57 3.47
N THR A 140 15.95 -9.90 2.22
CA THR A 140 17.25 -9.66 1.58
C THR A 140 17.14 -8.46 0.66
N VAL A 141 18.12 -7.57 0.71
CA VAL A 141 18.29 -6.46 -0.23
C VAL A 141 19.70 -6.52 -0.80
N ALA A 142 19.83 -6.57 -2.12
CA ALA A 142 21.11 -6.83 -2.77
C ALA A 142 21.37 -5.95 -3.99
N TRP A 143 22.61 -5.49 -4.08
CA TRP A 143 23.24 -4.86 -5.25
C TRP A 143 24.40 -5.74 -5.74
N ASP A 144 25.00 -5.38 -6.87
CA ASP A 144 26.11 -6.13 -7.46
C ASP A 144 27.35 -6.23 -6.54
N ILE A 145 27.50 -5.30 -5.58
CA ILE A 145 28.69 -5.17 -4.73
C ILE A 145 28.42 -5.27 -3.22
N SER A 146 27.16 -5.47 -2.82
CA SER A 146 26.79 -5.57 -1.41
C SER A 146 25.39 -6.13 -1.23
N TRP A 147 25.19 -6.88 -0.16
CA TRP A 147 23.86 -7.34 0.24
C TRP A 147 23.67 -7.24 1.75
N TYR A 148 22.41 -7.16 2.16
CA TYR A 148 21.98 -7.07 3.54
C TYR A 148 20.81 -8.02 3.78
N GLN A 149 20.82 -8.73 4.89
CA GLN A 149 19.72 -9.55 5.36
C GLN A 149 19.16 -9.00 6.66
N TYR A 150 17.86 -8.78 6.67
CA TYR A 150 17.10 -8.36 7.84
C TYR A 150 16.20 -9.49 8.28
N ARG A 151 16.24 -9.82 9.57
CA ARG A 151 15.31 -10.77 10.17
C ARG A 151 14.10 -10.01 10.67
N VAL A 152 12.94 -10.45 10.20
CA VAL A 152 11.62 -9.93 10.59
C VAL A 152 10.93 -10.96 11.47
N SER A 153 10.56 -10.54 12.68
CA SER A 153 9.94 -11.39 13.71
C SER A 153 8.80 -10.59 14.36
N PRO A 154 7.54 -10.80 13.97
CA PRO A 154 6.40 -9.99 14.42
C PRO A 154 6.24 -9.94 15.95
N GLU A 155 6.53 -11.07 16.61
CA GLU A 155 6.37 -11.24 18.07
C GLU A 155 7.57 -10.71 18.87
N ALA A 156 8.66 -10.31 18.21
CA ALA A 156 9.85 -9.83 18.91
C ALA A 156 9.69 -8.38 19.35
N ALA A 157 10.25 -8.03 20.51
CA ALA A 157 10.29 -6.65 21.00
C ALA A 157 10.98 -5.68 20.02
N GLN A 158 11.93 -6.19 19.23
CA GLN A 158 12.49 -5.50 18.07
C GLN A 158 12.13 -6.29 16.80
N PRO A 159 11.04 -5.90 16.09
CA PRO A 159 10.49 -6.70 15.00
C PRO A 159 11.40 -6.83 13.78
N VAL A 160 12.34 -5.90 13.59
CA VAL A 160 13.31 -5.93 12.48
C VAL A 160 14.71 -5.74 13.02
N ARG A 161 15.63 -6.65 12.66
CA ARG A 161 17.06 -6.50 12.96
C ARG A 161 17.91 -6.87 11.75
N LEU A 162 19.03 -6.17 11.57
CA LEU A 162 20.07 -6.62 10.64
C LEU A 162 20.66 -7.93 11.16
N ALA A 163 20.53 -8.99 10.36
CA ALA A 163 21.05 -10.31 10.68
C ALA A 163 22.45 -10.53 10.09
N GLU A 164 22.62 -10.15 8.81
CA GLU A 164 23.86 -10.39 8.08
C GLU A 164 24.05 -9.36 6.96
N ARG A 165 25.29 -9.23 6.48
CA ARG A 165 25.65 -8.43 5.31
C ARG A 165 26.90 -9.03 4.66
N GLY A 166 27.04 -8.82 3.36
CA GLY A 166 28.22 -9.23 2.61
C GLY A 166 28.52 -8.30 1.44
N HIS A 167 29.59 -8.64 0.73
CA HIS A 167 30.14 -7.81 -0.36
C HIS A 167 30.07 -8.51 -1.72
N GLU A 168 29.80 -9.82 -1.73
CA GLU A 168 29.64 -10.59 -2.96
C GLU A 168 28.31 -11.35 -2.95
N LEU A 169 27.57 -11.27 -4.05
CA LEU A 169 26.26 -11.95 -4.16
C LEU A 169 26.37 -13.48 -4.08
N ALA A 170 27.56 -14.04 -4.35
CA ALA A 170 27.84 -15.47 -4.25
C ALA A 170 27.95 -15.97 -2.79
N GLU A 171 28.18 -15.06 -1.82
CA GLU A 171 28.16 -15.39 -0.38
C GLU A 171 26.75 -15.69 0.13
N LEU A 172 25.74 -15.14 -0.55
CA LEU A 172 24.34 -15.27 -0.18
C LEU A 172 23.78 -16.63 -0.60
N ASP A 173 23.22 -17.40 0.33
CA ASP A 173 22.57 -18.68 0.03
C ASP A 173 21.50 -18.52 -1.06
N ALA A 174 21.48 -19.45 -2.02
CA ALA A 174 20.60 -19.41 -3.19
C ALA A 174 19.10 -19.36 -2.83
N GLY A 175 18.71 -19.89 -1.67
CA GLY A 175 17.34 -19.82 -1.16
C GLY A 175 16.85 -18.39 -0.90
N TYR A 176 17.75 -17.45 -0.63
CA TYR A 176 17.48 -16.02 -0.45
C TYR A 176 17.64 -15.21 -1.74
N GLN A 177 17.96 -15.86 -2.86
CA GLN A 177 18.08 -15.22 -4.18
C GLN A 177 16.85 -15.44 -5.05
N ARG A 178 15.67 -15.59 -4.43
CA ARG A 178 14.40 -15.76 -5.16
C ARG A 178 13.91 -14.50 -5.84
N TRP A 179 14.38 -13.35 -5.37
CA TRP A 179 14.04 -12.03 -5.90
C TRP A 179 12.53 -11.80 -6.07
N ASN A 180 11.74 -12.22 -5.08
CA ASN A 180 10.27 -12.18 -5.06
C ASN A 180 9.70 -10.90 -4.44
N ALA A 181 10.48 -9.81 -4.45
CA ALA A 181 10.05 -8.51 -3.96
C ALA A 181 10.83 -7.39 -4.67
N ARG A 182 10.25 -6.20 -4.70
CA ARG A 182 10.86 -5.00 -5.25
C ARG A 182 11.00 -3.92 -4.18
N ILE A 183 12.04 -3.11 -4.30
CA ILE A 183 12.24 -1.89 -3.52
C ILE A 183 11.87 -0.69 -4.40
N GLU A 184 10.92 0.12 -3.94
CA GLU A 184 10.56 1.37 -4.60
C GLU A 184 11.58 2.49 -4.31
N GLN A 185 11.51 3.60 -5.04
CA GLN A 185 12.51 4.68 -4.98
C GLN A 185 12.65 5.32 -3.58
N ASP A 186 11.62 5.24 -2.75
CA ASP A 186 11.59 5.74 -1.38
C ASP A 186 12.04 4.69 -0.34
N GLY A 187 12.51 3.52 -0.80
CA GLY A 187 12.93 2.39 0.02
C GLY A 187 11.81 1.44 0.41
N ARG A 188 10.55 1.69 0.01
CA ARG A 188 9.42 0.80 0.34
C ARG A 188 9.60 -0.58 -0.30
N LEU A 189 9.56 -1.61 0.53
CA LEU A 189 9.55 -3.01 0.13
C LEU A 189 8.14 -3.45 -0.26
N VAL A 190 8.00 -4.01 -1.46
CA VAL A 190 6.72 -4.50 -1.99
C VAL A 190 6.91 -5.96 -2.42
N PRO A 191 6.22 -6.93 -1.77
CA PRO A 191 6.24 -8.32 -2.21
C PRO A 191 5.64 -8.46 -3.61
N GLU A 192 6.22 -9.33 -4.43
CA GLU A 192 5.65 -9.72 -5.71
C GLU A 192 4.73 -10.92 -5.49
N ILE A 193 3.43 -10.64 -5.40
CA ILE A 193 2.38 -11.65 -5.27
C ILE A 193 1.90 -11.97 -6.69
N SER A 194 1.90 -13.25 -7.07
CA SER A 194 1.47 -13.66 -8.41
C SER A 194 0.04 -13.17 -8.68
N PRO A 195 -0.17 -12.35 -9.73
CA PRO A 195 -1.51 -12.09 -10.23
C PRO A 195 -2.07 -13.40 -10.79
N LEU A 196 -3.37 -13.61 -10.59
CA LEU A 196 -4.11 -14.78 -11.10
C LEU A 196 -3.96 -14.95 -12.61
#